data_AF-A0A0P7WE62-F1
#
_entry.id   AF-A0A0P7WE62-F1
#
_cell.length_a   1.000
_cell.length_b   1.000
_cell.length_c   1.000
_cell.angle_alpha   90.00
_cell.angle_beta   90.00
_cell.angle_gamma   90.00
#
_symmetry.space_group_name_H-M   'P 1'
#
loop_
_entity.id
_entity.type
_entity.pdbx_description
1 polymer ?
#
loop_
_entity_poly.entity_id
_entity_poly.type
_entity_poly.pdbx_seq_one_letter_code
_entity_poly.pdbx_strand_id
1 'polypeptide(L)'
;MANHKSGKVFATFDLAITAQQSDANVKVNIQSIQFSSTVKVSKLSTKQVSLPDAVEMRDSGLSTKTVQITSDADISVVAFNDKLVSGDSSIVLPTTDLDTEYVVFTPNTGPTEMDKVVAIINGKDANTIEIVPYKNMQVKGFDFWQGLVPLPPPDPCEKVKCREKEECREGVCVHTSKETCTALGDPHYKTFDGKRFDFQGTCTYIIATTIDSASGLTPFTILTKNDHRGNQRVAYIRTVTVTVYGQTVIISKARGIVQVNGQNRYLPVTLADGKLRVMWSGWYAVLITDFGLEVKYDWDMKLYITAPSSYFRSLGGLCGNYNGDRQDDFTDLKGTKISTVIEFAKSWKVKDGDLFCHDDCVGECPSCSETLQEKYRSETFCGLMAKNDGPFSSCHGTIEPNMYIDNCVYDVCINKGYKKSLCDNME
;
A
#
# COMPACT_ATOMS: atom_id res chain seq x y z
N MET A 1 -46.85 0.61 -13.41
CA MET A 1 -45.90 0.78 -14.53
C MET A 1 -46.07 2.18 -15.07
N ALA A 2 -44.96 2.92 -15.21
CA ALA A 2 -44.97 4.32 -15.64
C ALA A 2 -44.15 4.47 -16.91
N ASN A 3 -44.58 5.34 -17.82
CA ASN A 3 -43.93 5.60 -19.10
C ASN A 3 -43.74 7.10 -19.33
N HIS A 4 -42.71 7.47 -20.09
CA HIS A 4 -42.25 8.86 -20.25
C HIS A 4 -43.28 9.83 -20.86
N LYS A 5 -44.29 9.34 -21.60
CA LYS A 5 -45.37 10.17 -22.18
C LYS A 5 -46.73 9.54 -21.91
N SER A 6 -47.57 10.21 -21.14
CA SER A 6 -48.97 9.80 -20.90
C SER A 6 -49.82 9.99 -22.17
N GLY A 7 -50.40 8.89 -22.68
CA GLY A 7 -51.38 8.91 -23.79
C GLY A 7 -50.85 8.98 -25.24
N LYS A 8 -51.71 8.51 -26.16
CA LYS A 8 -51.67 8.58 -27.65
C LYS A 8 -50.67 7.72 -28.45
N VAL A 9 -50.00 6.73 -27.85
CA VAL A 9 -49.24 5.70 -28.61
C VAL A 9 -49.47 4.33 -27.97
N PHE A 10 -49.58 3.27 -28.78
CA PHE A 10 -49.71 1.89 -28.32
C PHE A 10 -48.60 1.59 -27.30
N ALA A 11 -49.00 1.19 -26.08
CA ALA A 11 -48.09 0.78 -25.02
C ALA A 11 -48.26 -0.72 -24.80
N THR A 12 -47.16 -1.43 -24.59
CA THR A 12 -47.19 -2.85 -24.24
C THR A 12 -46.68 -3.03 -22.82
N PHE A 13 -47.44 -3.77 -22.03
CA PHE A 13 -47.12 -4.06 -20.65
C PHE A 13 -47.17 -5.58 -20.47
N ASP A 14 -46.02 -6.20 -20.26
CA ASP A 14 -45.92 -7.65 -20.21
C ASP A 14 -45.20 -8.11 -18.95
N LEU A 15 -45.64 -9.24 -18.41
CA LEU A 15 -44.94 -9.94 -17.33
C LEU A 15 -44.34 -11.23 -17.88
N ALA A 16 -43.03 -11.43 -17.75
CA ALA A 16 -42.42 -12.74 -17.94
C ALA A 16 -42.30 -13.44 -16.58
N ILE A 17 -43.03 -14.54 -16.43
CA ILE A 17 -43.13 -15.28 -15.18
C ILE A 17 -42.47 -16.63 -15.38
N THR A 18 -41.45 -16.94 -14.57
CA THR A 18 -40.70 -18.20 -14.66
C THR A 18 -40.84 -19.00 -13.39
N ALA A 19 -41.31 -20.25 -13.50
CA ALA A 19 -41.40 -21.15 -12.35
C ALA A 19 -40.04 -21.79 -12.07
N GLN A 20 -39.67 -21.89 -10.80
CA GLN A 20 -38.33 -22.32 -10.40
C GLN A 20 -38.27 -23.82 -10.12
N GLN A 21 -38.78 -24.25 -8.97
CA GLN A 21 -38.54 -25.60 -8.45
C GLN A 21 -39.61 -26.62 -8.84
N SER A 22 -40.84 -26.16 -9.07
CA SER A 22 -42.03 -26.96 -9.39
C SER A 22 -42.94 -26.21 -10.38
N ASP A 23 -43.97 -26.88 -10.88
CA ASP A 23 -45.04 -26.20 -11.62
C ASP A 23 -45.75 -25.20 -10.70
N ALA A 24 -46.03 -24.01 -11.22
CA ALA A 24 -46.65 -22.92 -10.48
C ALA A 24 -47.99 -22.52 -11.11
N ASN A 25 -49.02 -22.35 -10.29
CA ASN A 25 -50.22 -21.62 -10.67
C ASN A 25 -50.05 -20.18 -10.23
N VAL A 26 -50.03 -19.27 -11.19
CA VAL A 26 -49.78 -17.85 -10.95
C VAL A 26 -51.02 -17.06 -11.30
N LYS A 27 -51.54 -16.29 -10.34
CA LYS A 27 -52.65 -15.37 -10.52
C LYS A 27 -52.14 -13.94 -10.53
N VAL A 28 -52.39 -13.25 -11.64
CA VAL A 28 -52.15 -11.82 -11.84
C VAL A 28 -53.49 -11.10 -11.71
N ASN A 29 -53.56 -10.08 -10.86
CA ASN A 29 -54.78 -9.36 -10.54
C ASN A 29 -54.56 -7.85 -10.48
N ILE A 30 -55.46 -7.06 -11.07
CA ILE A 30 -55.47 -5.60 -10.99
C ILE A 30 -56.90 -5.16 -10.65
N GLN A 31 -57.14 -4.93 -9.36
CA GLN A 31 -58.50 -4.78 -8.82
C GLN A 31 -59.24 -3.56 -9.38
N SER A 32 -58.56 -2.42 -9.54
CA SER A 32 -59.16 -1.15 -9.96
C SER A 32 -59.67 -1.14 -11.40
N ILE A 33 -59.20 -2.05 -12.25
CA ILE A 33 -59.65 -2.21 -13.65
C ILE A 33 -60.31 -3.57 -13.89
N GLN A 34 -60.63 -4.31 -12.82
CA GLN A 34 -61.28 -5.61 -12.87
C GLN A 34 -60.57 -6.65 -13.77
N PHE A 35 -59.24 -6.57 -13.85
CA PHE A 35 -58.44 -7.52 -14.62
C PHE A 35 -57.96 -8.67 -13.71
N SER A 36 -58.17 -9.91 -14.15
CA SER A 36 -57.55 -11.08 -13.52
C SER A 36 -57.21 -12.14 -14.56
N SER A 37 -56.00 -12.70 -14.46
CA SER A 37 -55.52 -13.79 -15.30
C SER A 37 -54.84 -14.84 -14.43
N THR A 38 -55.11 -16.12 -14.69
CA THR A 38 -54.44 -17.23 -14.02
C THR A 38 -53.72 -18.07 -15.06
N VAL A 39 -52.43 -18.28 -14.88
CA VAL A 39 -51.59 -19.04 -15.80
C VAL A 39 -50.87 -20.16 -15.06
N LYS A 40 -50.86 -21.34 -15.67
CA LYS A 40 -50.02 -22.45 -15.21
C LYS A 40 -48.66 -22.35 -15.89
N VAL A 41 -47.61 -22.29 -15.09
CA VAL A 41 -46.22 -22.18 -15.54
C VAL A 41 -45.50 -23.46 -15.16
N SER A 42 -45.07 -24.22 -16.17
CA SER A 42 -44.32 -25.44 -15.93
C SER A 42 -42.94 -25.14 -15.36
N LYS A 43 -42.41 -26.06 -14.55
CA LYS A 43 -41.07 -25.96 -13.98
C LYS A 43 -40.01 -25.53 -15.01
N LEU A 44 -39.15 -24.56 -14.63
CA LEU A 44 -38.07 -23.98 -15.46
C LEU A 44 -38.53 -23.39 -16.80
N SER A 45 -39.83 -23.13 -16.95
CA SER A 45 -40.41 -22.52 -18.15
C SER A 45 -40.89 -21.11 -17.84
N THR A 46 -40.88 -20.26 -18.86
CA THR A 46 -41.38 -18.89 -18.77
C THR A 46 -42.71 -18.75 -19.51
N LYS A 47 -43.67 -18.05 -18.91
CA LYS A 47 -44.92 -17.63 -19.55
C LYS A 47 -45.03 -16.12 -19.54
N GLN A 48 -45.42 -15.56 -20.68
CA GLN A 48 -45.75 -14.14 -20.78
C GLN A 48 -47.23 -13.90 -20.45
N VAL A 49 -47.50 -12.83 -19.70
CA VAL A 49 -48.84 -12.34 -19.40
C VAL A 49 -48.92 -10.87 -19.79
N SER A 50 -49.69 -10.57 -20.83
CA SER A 50 -49.95 -9.20 -21.27
C SER A 50 -51.01 -8.55 -20.40
N LEU A 51 -50.73 -7.32 -19.97
CA LEU A 51 -51.59 -6.49 -19.15
C LEU A 51 -52.30 -5.45 -20.02
N PRO A 52 -53.56 -5.10 -19.70
CA PRO A 52 -54.33 -4.14 -20.49
C PRO A 52 -53.76 -2.73 -20.34
N ASP A 53 -53.82 -1.93 -21.41
CA ASP A 53 -53.36 -0.51 -21.45
C ASP A 53 -53.90 0.34 -20.29
N ALA A 54 -55.08 0.00 -19.77
CA ALA A 54 -55.70 0.67 -18.64
C ALA A 54 -54.87 0.59 -17.35
N VAL A 55 -53.88 -0.31 -17.25
CA VAL A 55 -52.92 -0.40 -16.13
C VAL A 55 -51.95 0.79 -16.06
N GLU A 56 -51.79 1.53 -17.17
CA GLU A 56 -50.91 2.68 -17.23
C GLU A 56 -51.28 3.73 -16.18
N MET A 57 -50.28 4.15 -15.41
CA MET A 57 -50.39 5.32 -14.55
C MET A 57 -50.24 6.59 -15.39
N ARG A 58 -51.24 7.46 -15.33
CA ARG A 58 -51.23 8.78 -15.96
C ARG A 58 -51.20 9.82 -14.86
N ASP A 59 -50.33 10.80 -15.03
CA ASP A 59 -50.13 11.92 -14.10
C ASP A 59 -49.52 11.55 -12.74
N SER A 60 -49.13 12.57 -11.97
CA SER A 60 -48.60 12.44 -10.62
C SER A 60 -49.72 12.26 -9.59
N GLY A 61 -49.53 11.40 -8.59
CA GLY A 61 -50.43 11.25 -7.45
C GLY A 61 -50.70 9.79 -7.08
N LEU A 62 -51.71 9.58 -6.22
CA LEU A 62 -52.13 8.26 -5.79
C LEU A 62 -52.80 7.50 -6.93
N SER A 63 -52.38 6.26 -7.15
CA SER A 63 -52.99 5.35 -8.13
C SER A 63 -53.41 4.05 -7.46
N THR A 64 -54.60 3.56 -7.80
CA THR A 64 -55.12 2.26 -7.36
C THR A 64 -54.82 1.14 -8.35
N LYS A 65 -53.99 1.40 -9.37
CA LYS A 65 -53.65 0.46 -10.46
C LYS A 65 -52.47 -0.45 -10.12
N THR A 66 -52.53 -1.10 -8.95
CA THR A 66 -51.48 -2.03 -8.49
C THR A 66 -51.64 -3.39 -9.17
N VAL A 67 -50.55 -3.91 -9.73
CA VAL A 67 -50.49 -5.27 -10.27
C VAL A 67 -50.10 -6.21 -9.13
N GLN A 68 -51.05 -7.05 -8.70
CA GLN A 68 -50.82 -8.05 -7.68
C GLN A 68 -50.55 -9.41 -8.33
N ILE A 69 -49.42 -10.02 -7.99
CA ILE A 69 -49.02 -11.34 -8.48
C ILE A 69 -48.98 -12.28 -7.27
N THR A 70 -49.69 -13.39 -7.37
CA THR A 70 -49.74 -14.44 -6.33
C THR A 70 -49.44 -15.77 -6.97
N SER A 71 -48.66 -16.61 -6.29
CA SER A 71 -48.34 -17.96 -6.75
C SER A 71 -48.36 -18.94 -5.59
N ASP A 72 -48.66 -20.19 -5.89
CA ASP A 72 -48.58 -21.33 -4.98
C ASP A 72 -47.18 -21.98 -4.92
N ALA A 73 -46.23 -21.51 -5.73
CA ALA A 73 -44.85 -21.98 -5.77
C ALA A 73 -43.86 -20.84 -6.08
N ASP A 74 -42.56 -21.12 -5.93
CA ASP A 74 -41.50 -20.16 -6.21
C ASP A 74 -41.44 -19.77 -7.68
N ILE A 75 -41.55 -18.47 -7.94
CA ILE A 75 -41.48 -17.87 -9.28
C ILE A 75 -40.51 -16.69 -9.28
N SER A 76 -39.96 -16.39 -10.45
CA SER A 76 -39.34 -15.09 -10.74
C SER A 76 -40.21 -14.33 -11.75
N VAL A 77 -40.27 -13.02 -11.58
CA VAL A 77 -41.09 -12.15 -12.44
C VAL A 77 -40.24 -10.98 -12.92
N VAL A 78 -40.25 -10.77 -14.23
CA VAL A 78 -39.72 -9.57 -14.87
C VAL A 78 -40.87 -8.83 -15.55
N ALA A 79 -41.05 -7.57 -15.22
CA ALA A 79 -42.02 -6.70 -15.86
C ALA A 79 -41.34 -5.94 -16.99
N PHE A 80 -41.97 -5.94 -18.16
CA PHE A 80 -41.58 -5.20 -19.35
C PHE A 80 -42.59 -4.11 -19.62
N ASN A 81 -42.09 -2.95 -19.98
CA ASN A 81 -42.89 -1.80 -20.31
C ASN A 81 -42.30 -1.13 -21.55
N ASP A 82 -43.04 -1.14 -22.65
CA ASP A 82 -42.54 -0.67 -23.94
C ASP A 82 -43.53 0.27 -24.65
N LYS A 83 -42.94 1.24 -25.37
CA LYS A 83 -43.59 2.24 -26.21
C LYS A 83 -42.65 2.55 -27.38
N LEU A 84 -43.23 3.07 -28.47
CA LEU A 84 -42.53 3.37 -29.74
C LEU A 84 -41.12 3.99 -29.64
N VAL A 85 -40.82 4.75 -28.57
CA VAL A 85 -39.53 5.42 -28.36
C VAL A 85 -38.93 5.24 -26.96
N SER A 86 -39.51 4.35 -26.13
CA SER A 86 -39.02 4.11 -24.76
C SER A 86 -39.45 2.72 -24.28
N GLY A 87 -38.49 1.91 -23.84
CA GLY A 87 -38.74 0.63 -23.20
C GLY A 87 -37.89 0.46 -21.95
N ASP A 88 -38.43 -0.23 -20.96
CA ASP A 88 -37.75 -0.56 -19.71
C ASP A 88 -38.18 -1.93 -19.19
N SER A 89 -37.33 -2.55 -18.37
CA SER A 89 -37.61 -3.82 -17.71
C SER A 89 -37.19 -3.77 -16.24
N SER A 90 -38.01 -4.33 -15.35
CA SER A 90 -37.72 -4.36 -13.92
C SER A 90 -37.98 -5.75 -13.33
N ILE A 91 -37.12 -6.15 -12.40
CA ILE A 91 -37.33 -7.37 -11.60
C ILE A 91 -38.37 -7.04 -10.53
N VAL A 92 -39.39 -7.89 -10.40
CA VAL A 92 -40.39 -7.77 -9.34
C VAL A 92 -39.96 -8.66 -8.18
N LEU A 93 -39.70 -8.03 -7.03
CA LEU A 93 -39.30 -8.73 -5.81
C LEU A 93 -40.54 -9.19 -5.02
N PRO A 94 -40.45 -10.33 -4.32
CA PRO A 94 -41.51 -10.75 -3.40
C PRO A 94 -41.59 -9.76 -2.23
N THR A 95 -42.79 -9.60 -1.68
CA THR A 95 -43.03 -8.65 -0.58
C THR A 95 -42.25 -8.97 0.70
N THR A 96 -41.76 -10.19 0.85
CA THR A 96 -40.90 -10.63 1.98
C THR A 96 -39.49 -10.08 1.90
N ASP A 97 -39.04 -9.71 0.71
CA ASP A 97 -37.67 -9.27 0.43
C ASP A 97 -37.60 -7.75 0.21
N LEU A 98 -38.74 -7.07 0.32
CA LEU A 98 -38.80 -5.62 0.29
C LEU A 98 -38.27 -5.07 1.61
N ASP A 99 -37.20 -4.29 1.53
CA ASP A 99 -36.67 -3.54 2.66
C ASP A 99 -37.58 -2.34 3.00
N THR A 100 -37.28 -1.67 4.09
CA THR A 100 -37.96 -0.46 4.57
C THR A 100 -37.25 0.84 4.18
N GLU A 101 -36.01 0.76 3.68
CA GLU A 101 -35.20 1.89 3.26
C GLU A 101 -34.72 1.74 1.80
N TYR A 102 -34.92 2.78 0.98
CA TYR A 102 -34.54 2.79 -0.43
C TYR A 102 -33.82 4.09 -0.79
N VAL A 103 -32.68 3.97 -1.49
CA VAL A 103 -31.98 5.11 -2.07
C VAL A 103 -32.33 5.20 -3.56
N VAL A 104 -33.01 6.28 -3.94
CA VAL A 104 -33.38 6.56 -5.33
C VAL A 104 -32.43 7.59 -5.91
N PHE A 105 -31.71 7.22 -6.97
CA PHE A 105 -30.80 8.12 -7.68
C PHE A 105 -31.35 8.49 -9.06
N THR A 106 -31.61 9.78 -9.27
CA THR A 106 -32.01 10.31 -10.58
C THR A 106 -30.89 11.17 -11.17
N PRO A 107 -30.10 10.66 -12.14
CA PRO A 107 -28.96 11.38 -12.69
C PRO A 107 -29.37 12.72 -13.31
N ASN A 108 -28.44 13.68 -13.35
CA ASN A 108 -28.66 14.99 -14.00
C ASN A 108 -28.40 14.96 -15.52
N THR A 109 -28.26 13.77 -16.09
CA THR A 109 -28.08 13.54 -17.52
C THR A 109 -29.40 13.05 -18.14
N GLY A 110 -29.82 13.65 -19.25
CA GLY A 110 -31.02 13.25 -19.99
C GLY A 110 -31.62 14.42 -20.77
N PRO A 111 -32.57 14.16 -21.70
CA PRO A 111 -33.27 15.21 -22.43
C PRO A 111 -34.00 16.16 -21.47
N THR A 112 -33.86 17.48 -21.69
CA THR A 112 -34.42 18.53 -20.82
C THR A 112 -35.95 18.53 -20.74
N GLU A 113 -36.63 17.83 -21.64
CA GLU A 113 -38.09 17.70 -21.70
C GLU A 113 -38.64 16.50 -20.90
N MET A 114 -37.78 15.72 -20.23
CA MET A 114 -38.20 14.53 -19.49
C MET A 114 -38.40 14.80 -18.00
N ASP A 115 -39.59 14.47 -17.50
CA ASP A 115 -39.87 14.41 -16.07
C ASP A 115 -39.10 13.25 -15.43
N LYS A 116 -38.47 13.52 -14.28
CA LYS A 116 -37.89 12.48 -13.42
C LYS A 116 -38.99 11.91 -12.54
N VAL A 117 -39.33 10.63 -12.72
CA VAL A 117 -40.46 9.99 -12.04
C VAL A 117 -39.97 8.91 -11.08
N VAL A 118 -40.56 8.90 -9.88
CA VAL A 118 -40.42 7.81 -8.90
C VAL A 118 -41.81 7.27 -8.62
N ALA A 119 -41.97 5.95 -8.66
CA ALA A 119 -43.22 5.27 -8.33
C ALA A 119 -43.01 4.40 -7.08
N ILE A 120 -43.82 4.62 -6.06
CA ILE A 120 -43.77 3.85 -4.81
C ILE A 120 -45.01 2.97 -4.77
N ILE A 121 -44.80 1.66 -4.62
CA ILE A 121 -45.88 0.68 -4.56
C ILE A 121 -46.14 0.35 -3.09
N ASN A 122 -47.34 0.66 -2.61
CA ASN A 122 -47.77 0.25 -1.28
C ASN A 122 -48.52 -1.10 -1.35
N GLY A 123 -48.25 -1.96 -0.36
CA GLY A 123 -48.92 -3.24 -0.18
C GLY A 123 -50.36 -3.10 0.33
N LYS A 124 -50.90 -4.20 0.88
CA LYS A 124 -52.28 -4.25 1.41
C LYS A 124 -52.47 -3.40 2.67
N ASP A 125 -51.42 -3.27 3.47
CA ASP A 125 -51.47 -2.61 4.76
C ASP A 125 -51.24 -1.09 4.62
N ALA A 126 -51.77 -0.33 5.58
CA ALA A 126 -51.53 1.11 5.66
C ALA A 126 -50.07 1.34 6.08
N ASN A 127 -49.32 2.07 5.26
CA ASN A 127 -47.93 2.42 5.54
C ASN A 127 -47.74 3.93 5.45
N THR A 128 -46.81 4.45 6.25
CA THR A 128 -46.32 5.81 6.14
C THR A 128 -45.02 5.78 5.34
N ILE A 129 -44.96 6.58 4.28
CA ILE A 129 -43.76 6.73 3.46
C ILE A 129 -43.13 8.07 3.83
N GLU A 130 -41.91 8.03 4.35
CA GLU A 130 -41.08 9.21 4.54
C GLU A 130 -40.12 9.33 3.36
N ILE A 131 -40.11 10.50 2.70
CA ILE A 131 -39.18 10.77 1.60
C ILE A 131 -38.23 11.87 2.06
N VAL A 132 -36.95 11.52 2.18
CA VAL A 132 -35.90 12.40 2.68
C VAL A 132 -35.00 12.82 1.52
N PRO A 133 -35.06 14.08 1.05
CA PRO A 133 -34.19 14.54 -0.02
C PRO A 133 -32.75 14.78 0.47
N TYR A 134 -31.74 14.42 -0.34
CA TYR A 134 -30.32 14.72 -0.06
C TYR A 134 -29.89 16.13 -0.50
N LYS A 135 -30.70 16.76 -1.36
CA LYS A 135 -30.52 18.14 -1.83
C LYS A 135 -31.88 18.78 -1.94
N ASN A 136 -31.91 20.10 -1.86
CA ASN A 136 -33.11 20.88 -2.11
C ASN A 136 -33.77 20.46 -3.43
N MET A 137 -35.06 20.13 -3.37
CA MET A 137 -35.83 19.70 -4.54
C MET A 137 -37.23 20.30 -4.54
N GLN A 138 -37.74 20.57 -5.74
CA GLN A 138 -39.13 20.92 -5.97
C GLN A 138 -39.87 19.69 -6.48
N VAL A 139 -40.86 19.22 -5.74
CA VAL A 139 -41.72 18.11 -6.16
C VAL A 139 -43.03 18.66 -6.72
N LYS A 140 -43.41 18.23 -7.93
CA LYS A 140 -44.64 18.69 -8.58
C LYS A 140 -45.86 18.25 -7.76
N GLY A 141 -46.70 19.20 -7.36
CA GLY A 141 -47.88 18.95 -6.52
C GLY A 141 -47.61 18.96 -5.01
N PHE A 142 -46.39 19.28 -4.58
CA PHE A 142 -46.00 19.42 -3.17
C PHE A 142 -45.22 20.73 -2.96
N ASP A 143 -45.07 21.13 -1.70
CA ASP A 143 -44.22 22.24 -1.30
C ASP A 143 -42.73 21.94 -1.56
N PHE A 144 -41.89 22.98 -1.51
CA PHE A 144 -40.45 22.84 -1.64
C PHE A 144 -39.86 21.98 -0.50
N TRP A 145 -39.01 21.01 -0.82
CA TRP A 145 -38.40 20.15 0.19
C TRP A 145 -36.93 20.50 0.39
N GLN A 146 -36.56 20.77 1.65
CA GLN A 146 -35.17 21.02 2.05
C GLN A 146 -34.42 19.70 2.20
N GLY A 147 -33.25 19.62 1.56
CA GLY A 147 -32.39 18.45 1.67
C GLY A 147 -31.74 18.35 3.04
N LEU A 148 -31.68 17.15 3.62
CA LEU A 148 -30.72 16.89 4.69
C LEU A 148 -29.33 16.90 4.07
N VAL A 149 -28.43 17.73 4.59
CA VAL A 149 -26.99 17.57 4.33
C VAL A 149 -26.59 16.30 5.08
N PRO A 150 -26.30 15.17 4.41
CA PRO A 150 -25.87 13.99 5.12
C PRO A 150 -24.60 14.34 5.90
N LEU A 151 -24.56 13.95 7.17
CA LEU A 151 -23.33 14.04 7.94
C LEU A 151 -22.23 13.32 7.13
N PRO A 152 -21.04 13.92 6.96
CA PRO A 152 -19.94 13.21 6.34
C PRO A 152 -19.73 11.89 7.10
N PRO A 153 -19.41 10.78 6.41
CA PRO A 153 -19.08 9.55 7.09
C PRO A 153 -18.04 9.83 8.16
N PRO A 154 -18.14 9.22 9.35
CA PRO A 154 -17.19 9.46 10.42
C PRO A 154 -15.79 9.20 9.89
N ASP A 155 -14.89 10.15 10.14
CA ASP A 155 -13.51 10.05 9.70
C ASP A 155 -12.92 8.76 10.29
N PRO A 156 -12.48 7.79 9.47
CA PRO A 156 -11.92 6.54 9.98
C PRO A 156 -10.68 6.78 10.85
N CYS A 157 -10.08 7.97 10.78
CA CYS A 157 -8.95 8.41 11.59
C CYS A 157 -9.34 9.15 12.87
N GLU A 158 -10.63 9.45 13.11
CA GLU A 158 -11.10 10.23 14.27
C GLU A 158 -10.65 9.64 15.61
N LYS A 159 -10.61 8.30 15.70
CA LYS A 159 -10.23 7.56 16.91
C LYS A 159 -8.87 6.89 16.83
N VAL A 160 -8.13 7.09 15.73
CA VAL A 160 -6.85 6.42 15.49
C VAL A 160 -5.72 7.33 15.96
N LYS A 161 -4.95 6.87 16.95
CA LYS A 161 -3.75 7.55 17.42
C LYS A 161 -2.51 6.83 16.89
N CYS A 162 -1.86 7.42 15.90
CA CYS A 162 -0.63 6.89 15.31
C CYS A 162 0.63 7.24 16.12
N ARG A 163 1.72 6.53 15.85
CA ARG A 163 3.02 6.78 16.49
C ARG A 163 3.63 8.08 15.94
N GLU A 164 4.74 8.51 16.57
CA GLU A 164 5.51 9.62 16.04
C GLU A 164 5.95 9.33 14.59
N LYS A 165 5.85 10.34 13.71
CA LYS A 165 6.15 10.22 12.27
C LYS A 165 5.30 9.19 11.51
N GLU A 166 4.15 8.80 12.03
CA GLU A 166 3.09 8.12 11.29
C GLU A 166 1.91 9.07 11.06
N GLU A 167 1.13 8.82 10.01
CA GLU A 167 -0.15 9.48 9.78
C GLU A 167 -1.23 8.43 9.54
N CYS A 168 -2.46 8.75 9.93
CA CYS A 168 -3.59 7.87 9.65
C CYS A 168 -4.06 8.07 8.21
N ARG A 169 -4.15 6.98 7.46
CA ARG A 169 -4.79 6.92 6.14
C ARG A 169 -5.83 5.81 6.17
N GLU A 170 -7.09 6.15 5.89
CA GLU A 170 -8.20 5.18 5.84
C GLU A 170 -8.32 4.32 7.13
N GLY A 171 -8.04 4.92 8.30
CA GLY A 171 -8.10 4.23 9.59
C GLY A 171 -6.85 3.41 9.96
N VAL A 172 -5.81 3.44 9.13
CA VAL A 172 -4.55 2.71 9.35
C VAL A 172 -3.38 3.67 9.46
N CYS A 173 -2.51 3.46 10.45
CA CYS A 173 -1.28 4.23 10.60
C CYS A 173 -0.22 3.81 9.58
N VAL A 174 0.31 4.77 8.84
CA VAL A 174 1.37 4.57 7.85
C VAL A 174 2.55 5.49 8.13
N HIS A 175 3.76 5.05 7.83
CA HIS A 175 4.96 5.88 7.94
C HIS A 175 4.89 7.07 6.96
N THR A 176 5.33 8.23 7.43
CA THR A 176 5.37 9.47 6.63
C THR A 176 6.67 9.63 5.84
N SER A 177 7.75 8.96 6.26
CA SER A 177 9.04 8.99 5.56
C SER A 177 9.81 7.68 5.72
N LYS A 178 10.95 7.59 5.02
CA LYS A 178 11.94 6.53 5.18
C LYS A 178 13.33 7.16 5.19
N GLU A 179 14.21 6.67 6.05
CA GLU A 179 15.62 7.09 6.05
C GLU A 179 16.54 5.91 5.75
N THR A 180 17.72 6.21 5.19
CA THR A 180 18.68 5.19 4.75
C THR A 180 20.03 5.35 5.42
N CYS A 181 20.40 4.34 6.20
CA CYS A 181 21.76 4.13 6.67
C CYS A 181 22.58 3.43 5.58
N THR A 182 23.86 3.80 5.44
CA THR A 182 24.75 3.23 4.43
C THR A 182 26.07 2.81 5.04
N ALA A 183 26.56 1.64 4.63
CA ALA A 183 27.95 1.23 4.82
C ALA A 183 28.54 0.97 3.42
N LEU A 184 29.46 1.84 2.99
CA LEU A 184 30.04 1.83 1.65
C LEU A 184 31.50 1.40 1.77
N GLY A 185 31.71 0.08 1.78
CA GLY A 185 32.99 -0.50 2.19
C GLY A 185 33.16 -0.50 3.72
N ASP A 186 34.39 -0.68 4.13
CA ASP A 186 34.87 -0.33 5.46
C ASP A 186 36.14 0.50 5.18
N PRO A 187 36.12 1.80 5.54
CA PRO A 187 35.52 2.27 6.79
C PRO A 187 34.22 3.07 6.73
N HIS A 188 33.62 3.39 5.57
CA HIS A 188 32.67 4.51 5.50
C HIS A 188 31.23 4.17 5.90
N TYR A 189 30.75 4.78 7.00
CA TYR A 189 29.37 4.66 7.48
C TYR A 189 28.64 6.01 7.46
N LYS A 190 27.32 5.95 7.24
CA LYS A 190 26.39 7.05 7.46
C LYS A 190 25.13 6.51 8.16
N THR A 191 24.80 7.09 9.30
CA THR A 191 23.62 6.73 10.12
C THR A 191 22.31 7.16 9.45
N PHE A 192 21.18 6.74 10.02
CA PHE A 192 19.84 7.18 9.58
C PHE A 192 19.67 8.71 9.68
N ASP A 193 20.29 9.36 10.67
CA ASP A 193 20.19 10.82 10.88
C ASP A 193 21.31 11.60 10.14
N GLY A 194 22.14 10.89 9.38
CA GLY A 194 23.15 11.46 8.48
C GLY A 194 24.51 11.73 9.10
N LYS A 195 24.79 11.26 10.33
CA LYS A 195 26.14 11.28 10.93
C LYS A 195 27.07 10.38 10.13
N ARG A 196 28.18 10.95 9.64
CA ARG A 196 29.23 10.20 8.93
C ARG A 196 30.36 9.84 9.89
N PHE A 197 30.93 8.65 9.71
CA PHE A 197 32.11 8.22 10.44
C PHE A 197 32.82 7.07 9.74
N ASP A 198 34.10 6.93 10.06
CA ASP A 198 34.97 5.91 9.52
C ASP A 198 35.35 4.92 10.63
N PHE A 199 35.08 3.63 10.40
CA PHE A 199 35.38 2.56 11.36
C PHE A 199 35.94 1.32 10.68
N GLN A 200 37.17 0.95 11.06
CA GLN A 200 37.92 -0.19 10.51
C GLN A 200 37.93 -1.40 11.44
N GLY A 201 36.82 -2.12 11.50
CA GLY A 201 36.66 -3.29 12.37
C GLY A 201 36.32 -4.56 11.60
N THR A 202 36.98 -5.67 11.90
CA THR A 202 36.78 -6.99 11.24
C THR A 202 35.89 -7.96 12.02
N CYS A 203 35.29 -7.50 13.11
CA CYS A 203 34.38 -8.31 13.91
C CYS A 203 32.95 -8.31 13.33
N THR A 204 32.07 -9.09 13.98
CA THR A 204 30.63 -9.00 13.73
C THR A 204 30.05 -7.88 14.58
N TYR A 205 29.32 -6.95 13.97
CA TYR A 205 28.67 -5.83 14.65
C TYR A 205 27.18 -5.78 14.36
N ILE A 206 26.40 -5.31 15.33
CA ILE A 206 25.00 -4.94 15.12
C ILE A 206 24.99 -3.59 14.38
N ILE A 207 24.66 -3.62 13.08
CA ILE A 207 24.57 -2.39 12.29
C ILE A 207 23.23 -1.69 12.51
N ALA A 208 22.13 -2.44 12.62
CA ALA A 208 20.81 -1.92 12.94
C ALA A 208 19.99 -2.97 13.68
N THR A 209 19.31 -2.58 14.76
CA THR A 209 18.39 -3.44 15.50
C THR A 209 17.27 -2.63 16.09
N THR A 210 16.11 -3.24 16.30
CA THR A 210 15.07 -2.68 17.16
C THR A 210 15.53 -2.73 18.62
N ILE A 211 15.57 -1.59 19.33
CA ILE A 211 15.85 -1.54 20.78
C ILE A 211 14.55 -1.59 21.56
N ASP A 212 13.59 -0.75 21.17
CA ASP A 212 12.32 -0.61 21.88
C ASP A 212 11.22 -1.30 21.07
N SER A 213 10.66 -2.38 21.63
CA SER A 213 9.49 -3.05 21.04
C SER A 213 8.23 -2.33 21.50
N ALA A 214 8.10 -1.04 21.16
CA ALA A 214 6.84 -0.35 21.34
C ALA A 214 5.72 -1.21 20.75
N SER A 215 4.58 -1.29 21.46
CA SER A 215 3.44 -2.14 21.09
C SER A 215 3.19 -2.11 19.58
N GLY A 216 3.43 -3.24 18.90
CA GLY A 216 3.13 -3.45 17.49
C GLY A 216 4.24 -3.12 16.47
N LEU A 217 5.50 -2.89 16.88
CA LEU A 217 6.63 -2.93 15.95
C LEU A 217 7.16 -4.36 15.76
N THR A 218 7.58 -4.70 14.55
CA THR A 218 8.20 -6.01 14.27
C THR A 218 9.68 -5.94 14.62
N PRO A 219 10.18 -6.76 15.57
CA PRO A 219 11.60 -6.75 15.91
C PRO A 219 12.44 -7.29 14.75
N PHE A 220 13.57 -6.64 14.48
CA PHE A 220 14.58 -7.12 13.56
C PHE A 220 15.99 -6.81 14.07
N THR A 221 16.97 -7.58 13.61
CA THR A 221 18.39 -7.35 13.84
C THR A 221 19.16 -7.59 12.55
N ILE A 222 20.05 -6.67 12.21
CA ILE A 222 20.96 -6.74 11.07
C ILE A 222 22.38 -6.73 11.61
N LEU A 223 23.15 -7.75 11.23
CA LEU A 223 24.56 -7.87 11.55
C LEU A 223 25.40 -7.73 10.28
N THR A 224 26.54 -7.08 10.41
CA THR A 224 27.60 -7.07 9.40
C THR A 224 28.84 -7.72 9.97
N LYS A 225 29.47 -8.60 9.18
CA LYS A 225 30.81 -9.11 9.45
C LYS A 225 31.72 -8.58 8.35
N ASN A 226 32.79 -7.89 8.74
CA ASN A 226 33.78 -7.40 7.79
C ASN A 226 35.02 -8.30 7.81
N ASP A 227 35.72 -8.42 6.69
CA ASP A 227 36.98 -9.16 6.60
C ASP A 227 38.03 -8.48 5.71
N HIS A 228 39.29 -8.83 5.93
CA HIS A 228 40.40 -8.42 5.07
C HIS A 228 40.44 -9.31 3.82
N ARG A 229 40.60 -8.69 2.65
CA ARG A 229 40.63 -9.40 1.36
C ARG A 229 42.04 -9.45 0.77
N GLY A 230 42.91 -10.20 1.42
CA GLY A 230 44.33 -10.33 1.02
C GLY A 230 45.20 -9.12 1.38
N ASN A 231 44.67 -7.90 1.31
CA ASN A 231 45.27 -6.70 1.88
C ASN A 231 44.73 -6.48 3.30
N GLN A 232 45.62 -6.40 4.30
CA GLN A 232 45.24 -6.22 5.70
C GLN A 232 45.02 -4.74 6.10
N ARG A 233 45.15 -3.81 5.16
CA ARG A 233 44.99 -2.37 5.42
C ARG A 233 43.53 -1.90 5.41
N VAL A 234 42.63 -2.68 4.80
CA VAL A 234 41.22 -2.35 4.61
C VAL A 234 40.38 -3.58 4.85
N ALA A 235 39.18 -3.37 5.38
CA ALA A 235 38.19 -4.42 5.52
C ALA A 235 37.03 -4.15 4.56
N TYR A 236 36.24 -5.18 4.29
CA TYR A 236 35.03 -5.08 3.47
C TYR A 236 33.94 -5.92 4.10
N ILE A 237 32.68 -5.54 3.90
CA ILE A 237 31.55 -6.38 4.30
C ILE A 237 31.70 -7.75 3.63
N ARG A 238 31.72 -8.81 4.44
CA ARG A 238 31.79 -10.20 4.00
C ARG A 238 30.38 -10.78 3.93
N THR A 239 29.62 -10.56 4.99
CA THR A 239 28.25 -11.08 5.13
C THR A 239 27.35 -10.05 5.81
N VAL A 240 26.10 -10.03 5.33
CA VAL A 240 24.98 -9.31 5.94
C VAL A 240 24.00 -10.35 6.44
N THR A 241 23.76 -10.36 7.75
CA THR A 241 22.82 -11.30 8.39
C THR A 241 21.60 -10.53 8.86
N VAL A 242 20.42 -10.86 8.35
CA VAL A 242 19.15 -10.24 8.72
C VAL A 242 18.31 -11.28 9.46
N THR A 243 17.91 -10.95 10.69
CA THR A 243 16.98 -11.75 11.49
C THR A 243 15.68 -10.99 11.68
N VAL A 244 14.58 -11.53 11.16
CA VAL A 244 13.22 -10.94 11.23
C VAL A 244 12.19 -12.05 11.04
N TYR A 245 11.02 -11.96 11.69
CA TYR A 245 9.97 -12.99 11.61
C TYR A 245 10.43 -14.42 11.99
N GLY A 246 11.41 -14.53 12.89
CA GLY A 246 12.03 -15.81 13.24
C GLY A 246 12.83 -16.46 12.10
N GLN A 247 13.05 -15.75 11.00
CA GLN A 247 13.90 -16.17 9.88
C GLN A 247 15.27 -15.53 10.02
N THR A 248 16.32 -16.27 9.69
CA THR A 248 17.69 -15.75 9.56
C THR A 248 18.12 -15.90 8.11
N VAL A 249 18.36 -14.76 7.45
CA VAL A 249 18.84 -14.67 6.06
C VAL A 249 20.26 -14.13 6.08
N ILE A 250 21.20 -14.89 5.50
CA ILE A 250 22.59 -14.46 5.33
C ILE A 250 22.85 -14.24 3.84
N ILE A 251 23.23 -13.01 3.51
CA ILE A 251 23.66 -12.61 2.18
C ILE A 251 25.19 -12.51 2.22
N SER A 252 25.86 -13.29 1.36
CA SER A 252 27.33 -13.36 1.29
C SER A 252 27.83 -12.87 -0.08
N LYS A 253 29.07 -13.19 -0.46
CA LYS A 253 29.60 -12.88 -1.80
C LYS A 253 29.09 -13.82 -2.91
N ALA A 254 28.43 -14.93 -2.55
CA ALA A 254 27.90 -15.90 -3.49
C ALA A 254 26.68 -15.35 -4.23
N ARG A 255 26.93 -14.58 -5.30
CA ARG A 255 25.89 -13.94 -6.13
C ARG A 255 24.76 -14.90 -6.50
N GLY A 256 23.54 -14.53 -6.11
CA GLY A 256 22.32 -15.27 -6.40
C GLY A 256 21.94 -16.36 -5.42
N ILE A 257 22.77 -16.62 -4.42
CA ILE A 257 22.53 -17.62 -3.39
C ILE A 257 22.55 -16.93 -2.02
N VAL A 258 21.49 -17.13 -1.26
CA VAL A 258 21.39 -16.70 0.13
C VAL A 258 21.22 -17.91 1.03
N GLN A 259 21.70 -17.82 2.27
CA GLN A 259 21.46 -18.86 3.26
C GLN A 259 20.24 -18.46 4.10
N VAL A 260 19.23 -19.32 4.14
CA VAL A 260 18.02 -19.15 4.95
C VAL A 260 17.98 -20.25 5.99
N ASN A 261 18.03 -19.88 7.27
CA ASN A 261 18.02 -20.80 8.41
C ASN A 261 19.04 -21.95 8.26
N GLY A 262 20.25 -21.62 7.82
CA GLY A 262 21.34 -22.59 7.61
C GLY A 262 21.33 -23.28 6.24
N GLN A 263 20.29 -23.15 5.42
CA GLN A 263 20.20 -23.79 4.10
C GLN A 263 20.38 -22.81 2.95
N ASN A 264 21.19 -23.18 1.96
CA ASN A 264 21.36 -22.37 0.75
C ASN A 264 20.10 -22.41 -0.13
N ARG A 265 19.69 -21.24 -0.62
CA ARG A 265 18.55 -21.03 -1.50
C ARG A 265 18.94 -20.07 -2.63
N TYR A 266 18.51 -20.39 -3.84
CA TYR A 266 18.63 -19.49 -4.99
C TYR A 266 17.57 -18.39 -4.92
N LEU A 267 17.93 -17.17 -5.29
CA LEU A 267 16.98 -16.07 -5.40
C LEU A 267 16.07 -16.23 -6.65
N PRO A 268 14.81 -15.78 -6.59
CA PRO A 268 14.15 -15.10 -5.47
C PRO A 268 13.63 -16.09 -4.40
N VAL A 269 13.52 -15.60 -3.17
CA VAL A 269 12.96 -16.35 -2.03
C VAL A 269 11.85 -15.54 -1.37
N THR A 270 10.74 -16.20 -1.05
CA THR A 270 9.64 -15.63 -0.26
C THR A 270 9.46 -16.46 1.01
N LEU A 271 9.39 -15.79 2.16
CA LEU A 271 9.37 -16.37 3.50
C LEU A 271 8.26 -15.71 4.33
N ALA A 272 7.94 -16.31 5.49
CA ALA A 272 6.97 -15.79 6.46
C ALA A 272 5.63 -15.40 5.81
N ASP A 273 5.03 -16.33 5.07
CA ASP A 273 3.73 -16.16 4.39
C ASP A 273 3.64 -14.92 3.48
N GLY A 274 4.75 -14.58 2.82
CA GLY A 274 4.82 -13.45 1.89
C GLY A 274 5.34 -12.15 2.51
N LYS A 275 5.52 -12.10 3.83
CA LYS A 275 5.94 -10.89 4.56
C LYS A 275 7.42 -10.55 4.39
N LEU A 276 8.25 -11.52 4.00
CA LEU A 276 9.67 -11.34 3.78
C LEU A 276 10.04 -11.86 2.39
N ARG A 277 10.62 -11.01 1.55
CA ARG A 277 11.07 -11.37 0.20
C ARG A 277 12.52 -11.00 0.02
N VAL A 278 13.28 -11.86 -0.65
CA VAL A 278 14.66 -11.61 -1.05
C VAL A 278 14.75 -11.82 -2.56
N MET A 279 15.20 -10.82 -3.30
CA MET A 279 15.20 -10.86 -4.76
C MET A 279 16.40 -10.13 -5.36
N TRP A 280 16.57 -10.29 -6.67
CA TRP A 280 17.49 -9.49 -7.45
C TRP A 280 16.89 -8.13 -7.79
N SER A 281 17.69 -7.08 -7.66
CA SER A 281 17.40 -5.79 -8.29
C SER A 281 18.69 -5.17 -8.80
N GLY A 282 18.90 -5.23 -10.12
CA GLY A 282 20.17 -4.86 -10.74
C GLY A 282 21.32 -5.68 -10.15
N TRP A 283 22.33 -5.00 -9.60
CA TRP A 283 23.50 -5.62 -8.99
C TRP A 283 23.33 -6.00 -7.52
N TYR A 284 22.15 -5.76 -6.94
CA TYR A 284 21.90 -5.93 -5.51
C TYR A 284 21.05 -7.16 -5.22
N ALA A 285 21.37 -7.84 -4.11
CA ALA A 285 20.38 -8.57 -3.33
C ALA A 285 19.51 -7.55 -2.61
N VAL A 286 18.19 -7.67 -2.72
CA VAL A 286 17.25 -6.78 -2.02
C VAL A 286 16.32 -7.63 -1.17
N LEU A 287 16.42 -7.44 0.14
CA LEU A 287 15.51 -7.99 1.15
C LEU A 287 14.47 -6.94 1.50
N ILE A 288 13.20 -7.27 1.37
CA ILE A 288 12.06 -6.37 1.63
C ILE A 288 11.09 -7.05 2.58
N THR A 289 10.60 -6.28 3.55
CA THR A 289 9.54 -6.70 4.47
C THR A 289 8.22 -5.98 4.16
N ASP A 290 7.10 -6.57 4.57
CA ASP A 290 5.75 -5.96 4.50
C ASP A 290 5.62 -4.65 5.30
N PHE A 291 6.33 -4.52 6.43
CA PHE A 291 6.35 -3.27 7.21
C PHE A 291 7.24 -2.18 6.61
N GLY A 292 8.01 -2.48 5.55
CA GLY A 292 8.72 -1.49 4.76
C GLY A 292 10.23 -1.34 5.05
N LEU A 293 10.82 -2.19 5.89
CA LEU A 293 12.29 -2.34 5.98
C LEU A 293 12.82 -2.94 4.67
N GLU A 294 13.87 -2.32 4.14
CA GLU A 294 14.59 -2.74 2.95
C GLU A 294 16.09 -2.82 3.23
N VAL A 295 16.73 -3.92 2.82
CA VAL A 295 18.19 -4.12 2.92
C VAL A 295 18.72 -4.46 1.54
N LYS A 296 19.60 -3.60 1.01
CA LYS A 296 20.26 -3.79 -0.29
C LYS A 296 21.74 -4.03 -0.09
N TYR A 297 22.25 -5.13 -0.66
CA TYR A 297 23.67 -5.46 -0.61
C TYR A 297 24.16 -5.87 -2.01
N ASP A 298 25.28 -5.29 -2.46
CA ASP A 298 25.85 -5.49 -3.80
C ASP A 298 26.70 -6.77 -3.96
N TRP A 299 26.65 -7.65 -2.94
CA TRP A 299 27.46 -8.87 -2.83
C TRP A 299 28.95 -8.61 -2.59
N ASP A 300 29.35 -7.36 -2.37
CA ASP A 300 30.74 -6.97 -2.29
C ASP A 300 31.06 -5.99 -1.18
N MET A 301 30.54 -4.77 -1.17
CA MET A 301 30.91 -3.77 -0.17
C MET A 301 29.84 -2.72 0.14
N LYS A 302 28.84 -2.54 -0.72
CA LYS A 302 27.82 -1.51 -0.58
C LYS A 302 26.58 -2.08 0.08
N LEU A 303 26.30 -1.62 1.30
CA LEU A 303 25.11 -1.95 2.06
C LEU A 303 24.26 -0.69 2.28
N TYR A 304 22.99 -0.78 1.94
CA TYR A 304 21.97 0.23 2.23
C TYR A 304 20.88 -0.41 3.08
N ILE A 305 20.55 0.21 4.20
CA ILE A 305 19.48 -0.20 5.09
C ILE A 305 18.49 0.96 5.14
N THR A 306 17.28 0.74 4.62
CA THR A 306 16.22 1.75 4.61
C THR A 306 15.14 1.34 5.59
N ALA A 307 14.89 2.19 6.60
CA ALA A 307 13.89 1.95 7.64
C ALA A 307 12.73 2.95 7.51
N PRO A 308 11.47 2.52 7.72
CA PRO A 308 10.33 3.41 7.73
C PRO A 308 10.23 4.19 9.04
N SER A 309 9.69 5.41 8.98
CA SER A 309 9.57 6.31 10.13
C SER A 309 8.68 5.79 11.26
N SER A 310 7.94 4.70 11.06
CA SER A 310 7.32 3.92 12.13
C SER A 310 8.32 3.46 13.21
N TYR A 311 9.61 3.31 12.87
CA TYR A 311 10.68 2.93 13.79
C TYR A 311 11.46 4.14 14.36
N PHE A 312 10.96 5.36 14.17
CA PHE A 312 11.59 6.56 14.72
C PHE A 312 11.81 6.41 16.24
N ARG A 313 13.02 6.74 16.71
CA ARG A 313 13.51 6.57 18.10
C ARG A 313 13.52 5.14 18.64
N SER A 314 13.29 4.13 17.78
CA SER A 314 13.13 2.73 18.20
C SER A 314 14.26 1.83 17.69
N LEU A 315 15.26 2.41 17.01
CA LEU A 315 16.41 1.69 16.46
C LEU A 315 17.67 1.94 17.27
N GLY A 316 18.68 1.10 17.03
CA GLY A 316 20.06 1.29 17.46
C GLY A 316 21.01 0.43 16.66
N GLY A 317 22.30 0.51 16.96
CA GLY A 317 23.38 -0.11 16.19
C GLY A 317 24.33 0.94 15.62
N LEU A 318 25.25 0.49 14.77
CA LEU A 318 26.16 1.39 14.06
C LEU A 318 25.44 2.44 13.17
N CYS A 319 24.18 2.18 12.80
CA CYS A 319 23.32 3.11 12.06
C CYS A 319 22.66 4.21 12.91
N GLY A 320 22.98 4.29 14.20
CA GLY A 320 22.41 5.31 15.09
C GLY A 320 21.02 4.95 15.62
N ASN A 321 20.39 5.90 16.33
CA ASN A 321 19.14 5.68 17.06
C ASN A 321 17.87 6.09 16.28
N TYR A 322 18.05 6.69 15.09
CA TYR A 322 17.01 7.15 14.19
C TYR A 322 16.01 8.12 14.84
N ASN A 323 16.51 9.24 15.37
CA ASN A 323 15.71 10.23 16.09
C ASN A 323 15.76 11.65 15.49
N GLY A 324 16.45 11.82 14.37
CA GLY A 324 16.66 13.09 13.67
C GLY A 324 17.82 13.96 14.20
N ASP A 325 18.57 13.52 15.22
CA ASP A 325 19.71 14.23 15.78
C ASP A 325 21.04 13.49 15.59
N ARG A 326 21.76 13.85 14.53
CA ARG A 326 23.11 13.34 14.25
C ARG A 326 24.14 13.53 15.38
N GLN A 327 23.87 14.37 16.39
CA GLN A 327 24.81 14.60 17.48
C GLN A 327 24.78 13.52 18.54
N ASP A 328 23.75 12.68 18.61
CA ASP A 328 23.59 11.62 19.60
C ASP A 328 23.60 10.20 19.01
N ASP A 329 23.87 10.07 17.72
CA ASP A 329 23.94 8.79 17.01
C ASP A 329 24.96 7.79 17.59
N PHE A 330 25.99 8.27 18.28
CA PHE A 330 26.95 7.40 18.98
C PHE A 330 26.45 7.05 20.37
N THR A 331 25.50 6.13 20.44
CA THR A 331 24.94 5.61 21.68
C THR A 331 25.11 4.11 21.79
N ASP A 332 25.28 3.61 23.01
CA ASP A 332 25.27 2.18 23.29
C ASP A 332 23.83 1.64 23.45
N LEU A 333 23.69 0.33 23.69
CA LEU A 333 22.40 -0.34 23.95
C LEU A 333 21.60 0.26 25.12
N LYS A 334 22.24 1.03 26.03
CA LYS A 334 21.60 1.67 27.17
C LYS A 334 21.22 3.13 26.89
N GLY A 335 21.51 3.64 25.68
CA GLY A 335 21.33 5.05 25.32
C GLY A 335 22.45 5.96 25.86
N THR A 336 23.56 5.39 26.34
CA THR A 336 24.70 6.19 26.82
C THR A 336 25.49 6.72 25.63
N LYS A 337 25.70 8.04 25.59
CA LYS A 337 26.49 8.67 24.54
C LYS A 337 27.98 8.30 24.67
N ILE A 338 28.57 7.84 23.58
CA ILE A 338 29.98 7.45 23.46
C ILE A 338 30.73 8.50 22.63
N SER A 339 31.93 8.88 23.08
CA SER A 339 32.69 10.00 22.51
C SER A 339 33.61 9.62 21.35
N THR A 340 34.03 8.36 21.25
CA THR A 340 34.94 7.88 20.20
C THR A 340 34.27 6.82 19.33
N VAL A 341 34.59 6.83 18.03
CA VAL A 341 34.02 5.88 17.05
C VAL A 341 34.36 4.43 17.42
N ILE A 342 35.59 4.19 17.89
CA ILE A 342 36.06 2.84 18.24
C ILE A 342 35.27 2.29 19.44
N GLU A 343 35.12 3.06 20.52
CA GLU A 343 34.36 2.58 21.69
C GLU A 343 32.86 2.45 21.38
N PHE A 344 32.32 3.36 20.54
CA PHE A 344 30.96 3.24 20.03
C PHE A 344 30.78 1.91 19.29
N ALA A 345 31.65 1.60 18.32
CA ALA A 345 31.51 0.40 17.53
C ALA A 345 31.73 -0.89 18.35
N LYS A 346 32.69 -0.88 19.29
CA LYS A 346 32.89 -1.99 20.25
C LYS A 346 31.65 -2.26 21.08
N SER A 347 30.89 -1.23 21.45
CA SER A 347 29.65 -1.40 22.23
C SER A 347 28.56 -2.19 21.47
N TRP A 348 28.68 -2.24 20.13
CA TRP A 348 27.77 -2.98 19.23
C TRP A 348 28.36 -4.29 18.71
N LYS A 349 29.51 -4.74 19.23
CA LYS A 349 30.16 -5.99 18.85
C LYS A 349 29.40 -7.21 19.36
N VAL A 350 29.27 -8.23 18.51
CA VAL A 350 28.69 -9.53 18.85
C VAL A 350 29.78 -10.58 18.99
N LYS A 351 29.64 -11.49 19.96
CA LYS A 351 30.50 -12.66 20.10
C LYS A 351 30.11 -13.70 19.04
N ASP A 352 30.94 -13.85 18.01
CA ASP A 352 30.78 -14.81 16.92
C ASP A 352 31.78 -16.00 17.00
N GLY A 353 32.65 -15.99 18.01
CA GLY A 353 33.70 -17.01 18.20
C GLY A 353 34.98 -16.76 17.39
N ASP A 354 35.04 -15.68 16.60
CA ASP A 354 36.25 -15.27 15.89
C ASP A 354 37.22 -14.54 16.82
N LEU A 355 38.22 -15.27 17.32
CA LEU A 355 39.26 -14.73 18.20
C LEU A 355 40.29 -13.85 17.47
N PHE A 356 40.26 -13.81 16.12
CA PHE A 356 41.23 -13.09 15.29
C PHE A 356 40.67 -11.80 14.68
N CYS A 357 39.46 -11.41 15.06
CA CYS A 357 38.90 -10.15 14.64
C CYS A 357 39.43 -8.97 15.48
N HIS A 358 39.51 -7.80 14.87
CA HIS A 358 40.02 -6.57 15.48
C HIS A 358 38.97 -5.46 15.40
N ASP A 359 38.96 -4.61 16.42
CA ASP A 359 38.06 -3.43 16.51
C ASP A 359 38.74 -2.16 15.97
N ASP A 360 39.95 -2.30 15.44
CA ASP A 360 40.74 -1.25 14.83
C ASP A 360 41.71 -1.86 13.79
N CYS A 361 42.49 -0.99 13.17
CA CYS A 361 43.52 -1.29 12.18
C CYS A 361 44.82 -1.93 12.75
N VAL A 362 44.82 -2.45 13.99
CA VAL A 362 45.98 -3.10 14.64
C VAL A 362 47.24 -2.23 14.60
N GLY A 363 47.12 -0.95 14.94
CA GLY A 363 48.21 0.03 14.90
C GLY A 363 47.79 1.38 14.35
N GLU A 364 48.58 1.96 13.43
CA GLU A 364 48.23 3.19 12.73
C GLU A 364 47.32 2.89 11.52
N CYS A 365 46.12 3.46 11.54
CA CYS A 365 45.19 3.31 10.43
C CYS A 365 45.76 4.01 9.19
N PRO A 366 45.59 3.44 7.98
CA PRO A 366 46.08 4.06 6.76
C PRO A 366 45.57 5.50 6.63
N SER A 367 46.49 6.45 6.74
CA SER A 367 46.21 7.87 6.53
C SER A 367 46.60 8.29 5.12
N CYS A 368 45.81 9.16 4.52
CA CYS A 368 46.15 9.82 3.26
C CYS A 368 46.71 11.22 3.54
N SER A 369 47.93 11.53 3.08
CA SER A 369 48.50 12.87 3.21
C SER A 369 47.68 13.90 2.43
N GLU A 370 47.62 15.14 2.91
CA GLU A 370 46.87 16.23 2.24
C GLU A 370 47.25 16.36 0.74
N THR A 371 48.54 16.24 0.43
CA THR A 371 49.05 16.26 -0.96
C THR A 371 48.47 15.16 -1.85
N LEU A 372 48.27 13.95 -1.31
CA LEU A 372 47.65 12.85 -2.04
C LEU A 372 46.14 13.04 -2.12
N GLN A 373 45.50 13.58 -1.07
CA GLN A 373 44.09 13.91 -1.10
C GLN A 373 43.79 14.94 -2.20
N GLU A 374 44.54 16.03 -2.29
CA GLU A 374 44.42 17.02 -3.35
C GLU A 374 44.57 16.41 -4.76
N LYS A 375 45.58 15.55 -4.93
CA LYS A 375 45.78 14.82 -6.19
C LYS A 375 44.56 14.00 -6.59
N TYR A 376 44.01 13.21 -5.67
CA TYR A 376 42.86 12.33 -5.97
C TYR A 376 41.52 13.06 -5.98
N ARG A 377 41.44 14.27 -5.42
CA ARG A 377 40.31 15.20 -5.60
C ARG A 377 40.26 15.86 -6.98
N SER A 378 41.31 15.73 -7.80
CA SER A 378 41.30 16.27 -9.16
C SER A 378 40.26 15.60 -10.06
N GLU A 379 39.85 16.28 -11.14
CA GLU A 379 38.89 15.77 -12.13
C GLU A 379 39.32 14.46 -12.80
N THR A 380 40.62 14.16 -12.84
CA THR A 380 41.14 12.90 -13.40
C THR A 380 40.85 11.68 -12.54
N PHE A 381 40.46 11.88 -11.28
CA PHE A 381 40.10 10.86 -10.31
C PHE A 381 38.70 11.16 -9.74
N CYS A 382 38.57 11.34 -8.43
CA CYS A 382 37.29 11.43 -7.75
C CYS A 382 36.54 12.74 -8.03
N GLY A 383 37.26 13.81 -8.39
CA GLY A 383 36.67 15.11 -8.71
C GLY A 383 35.71 15.09 -9.91
N LEU A 384 35.81 14.07 -10.78
CA LEU A 384 34.89 13.88 -11.90
C LEU A 384 33.42 13.83 -11.45
N MET A 385 33.16 13.32 -10.24
CA MET A 385 31.81 13.20 -9.68
C MET A 385 31.18 14.56 -9.35
N ALA A 386 31.96 15.60 -9.07
CA ALA A 386 31.47 16.96 -8.80
C ALA A 386 31.44 17.86 -10.04
N LYS A 387 31.90 17.38 -11.20
CA LYS A 387 32.00 18.21 -12.39
C LYS A 387 30.61 18.65 -12.88
N ASN A 388 30.37 19.97 -12.90
CA ASN A 388 29.07 20.59 -13.23
C ASN A 388 28.59 20.28 -14.66
N ASP A 389 29.52 20.13 -15.61
CA ASP A 389 29.28 19.71 -16.99
C ASP A 389 29.75 18.26 -17.23
N GLY A 390 29.83 17.47 -16.16
CA GLY A 390 30.29 16.09 -16.18
C GLY A 390 29.18 15.07 -16.34
N PRO A 391 29.54 13.78 -16.42
CA PRO A 391 28.57 12.68 -16.61
C PRO A 391 27.57 12.54 -15.44
N PHE A 392 27.90 13.04 -14.24
CA PHE A 392 27.06 12.98 -13.05
C PHE A 392 26.24 14.25 -12.79
N SER A 393 26.38 15.29 -13.62
CA SER A 393 25.79 16.61 -13.41
C SER A 393 24.27 16.58 -13.18
N SER A 394 23.55 15.73 -13.92
CA SER A 394 22.09 15.57 -13.78
C SER A 394 21.67 15.01 -12.41
N CYS A 395 22.57 14.35 -11.67
CA CYS A 395 22.28 13.77 -10.35
C CYS A 395 22.49 14.75 -9.19
N HIS A 396 23.23 15.86 -9.39
CA HIS A 396 23.63 16.76 -8.30
C HIS A 396 22.44 17.42 -7.58
N GLY A 397 21.30 17.58 -8.25
CA GLY A 397 20.07 18.09 -7.63
C GLY A 397 19.37 17.07 -6.71
N THR A 398 19.71 15.79 -6.80
CA THR A 398 19.13 14.70 -5.99
C THR A 398 20.13 14.11 -5.00
N ILE A 399 21.41 14.06 -5.37
CA ILE A 399 22.49 13.44 -4.60
C ILE A 399 23.61 14.46 -4.41
N GLU A 400 23.95 14.76 -3.16
CA GLU A 400 25.12 15.58 -2.83
C GLU A 400 26.42 14.77 -3.07
N PRO A 401 27.31 15.19 -3.98
CA PRO A 401 28.45 14.37 -4.41
C PRO A 401 29.60 14.33 -3.38
N ASN A 402 29.66 15.28 -2.45
CA ASN A 402 30.79 15.45 -1.52
C ASN A 402 31.12 14.17 -0.74
N MET A 403 30.10 13.46 -0.25
CA MET A 403 30.30 12.18 0.46
C MET A 403 31.05 11.15 -0.38
N TYR A 404 30.60 10.97 -1.63
CA TYR A 404 31.14 9.96 -2.52
C TYR A 404 32.56 10.33 -2.97
N ILE A 405 32.83 11.63 -3.12
CA ILE A 405 34.17 12.14 -3.42
C ILE A 405 35.12 11.89 -2.25
N ASP A 406 34.71 12.22 -1.03
CA ASP A 406 35.54 12.02 0.16
C ASP A 406 35.91 10.54 0.34
N ASN A 407 34.92 9.65 0.21
CA ASN A 407 35.12 8.19 0.26
C ASN A 407 36.07 7.73 -0.86
N CYS A 408 35.82 8.15 -2.10
CA CYS A 408 36.67 7.80 -3.24
C CYS A 408 38.12 8.26 -3.05
N VAL A 409 38.33 9.48 -2.54
CA VAL A 409 39.68 10.02 -2.30
C VAL A 409 40.40 9.17 -1.27
N TYR A 410 39.73 8.81 -0.19
CA TYR A 410 40.27 7.94 0.85
C TYR A 410 40.66 6.57 0.26
N ASP A 411 39.71 5.88 -0.39
CA ASP A 411 39.88 4.56 -0.96
C ASP A 411 40.98 4.49 -2.03
N VAL A 412 40.97 5.45 -2.97
CA VAL A 412 41.99 5.51 -4.02
C VAL A 412 43.37 5.80 -3.41
N CYS A 413 43.44 6.63 -2.37
CA CYS A 413 44.70 6.96 -1.72
C CYS A 413 45.33 5.80 -0.96
N ILE A 414 44.56 5.12 -0.10
CA ILE A 414 45.06 3.97 0.66
C ILE A 414 45.41 2.79 -0.26
N ASN A 415 44.75 2.69 -1.42
CA ASN A 415 45.09 1.76 -2.50
C ASN A 415 46.12 2.32 -3.51
N LYS A 416 46.83 3.38 -3.16
CA LYS A 416 47.97 3.94 -3.94
C LYS A 416 47.62 4.27 -5.40
N GLY A 417 46.40 4.71 -5.67
CA GLY A 417 45.93 5.09 -7.01
C GLY A 417 45.44 3.92 -7.86
N TYR A 418 45.13 2.77 -7.27
CA TYR A 418 44.65 1.61 -8.02
C TYR A 418 43.33 1.93 -8.75
N LYS A 419 43.35 1.87 -10.09
CA LYS A 419 42.21 2.27 -10.93
C LYS A 419 40.93 1.50 -10.65
N LYS A 420 41.01 0.23 -10.25
CA LYS A 420 39.83 -0.54 -9.88
C LYS A 420 39.10 0.09 -8.68
N SER A 421 39.85 0.56 -7.68
CA SER A 421 39.29 1.26 -6.51
C SER A 421 38.55 2.54 -6.90
N LEU A 422 39.05 3.25 -7.92
CA LEU A 422 38.38 4.43 -8.49
C LEU A 422 37.06 4.04 -9.16
N CYS A 423 37.08 3.00 -10.00
CA CYS A 423 35.88 2.51 -10.69
C CYS A 423 34.83 2.01 -9.71
N ASP A 424 35.22 1.20 -8.72
CA ASP A 424 34.30 0.62 -7.74
C ASP A 424 33.59 1.73 -6.90
N ASN A 425 34.23 2.90 -6.74
CA ASN A 425 33.66 4.08 -6.08
C ASN A 425 32.73 4.93 -6.97
N MET A 426 32.84 4.82 -8.30
CA MET A 426 32.02 5.57 -9.27
C MET A 426 30.78 4.81 -9.76
N GLU A 427 30.74 3.49 -9.54
CA GLU A 427 29.55 2.65 -9.76
C GLU A 427 28.49 2.83 -8.68
#